data_AF-A0A1X4HVB3-F1
#
_entry.id   AF-A0A1X4HVB3-F1
#
_cell.length_a   1.000
_cell.length_b   1.000
_cell.length_c   1.000
_cell.angle_alpha   90.00
_cell.angle_beta   90.00
_cell.angle_gamma   90.00
#
_symmetry.space_group_name_H-M   'P 1'
#
loop_
_entity.id
_entity.type
_entity.pdbx_description
1 polymer ?
#
loop_
_entity_poly.entity_id
_entity_poly.type
_entity_poly.pdbx_seq_one_letter_code
_entity_poly.pdbx_strand_id
1 'polypeptide(L)'
;MLAAAGIAGVILLAVPLLIMAGNDRDGRPDDHATAAADSRELLDGQEAQQPPGVYVAEPPKDDAPAGSPKDEEGDGEEDGKKTEDGRKEGKGDGEASPDGSGPVADASPQAGSRSKEEQDTAEAPARRSERKADETVTVATARIVSADTGKCLTASSRGVGAELVIQPCGVSAGAQIWSFHDTDRTLRIGEDLCMGLDGGAVEKETAVLLQRCDGSSGQKFKINGTEDLVSLKAGDKCVDVWWGKEANGTPVKLWPCTGTANQTWRRG
;
A
#
# COMPACT_ATOMS: atom_id res chain seq x y z
N MET A 1 -9.84 -48.07 42.09
CA MET A 1 -8.64 -48.15 42.94
C MET A 1 -7.63 -49.02 42.20
N LEU A 2 -6.34 -48.60 42.22
CA LEU A 2 -5.17 -49.09 41.48
C LEU A 2 -4.99 -48.52 40.06
N ALA A 3 -3.83 -48.01 39.64
CA ALA A 3 -2.73 -47.23 40.23
C ALA A 3 -1.79 -46.94 39.04
N ALA A 4 -1.46 -45.68 38.80
CA ALA A 4 -0.51 -45.27 37.76
C ALA A 4 0.93 -45.56 38.19
N ALA A 5 1.79 -45.97 37.25
CA ALA A 5 3.23 -45.95 37.41
C ALA A 5 3.85 -45.34 36.14
N GLY A 6 4.20 -44.04 36.21
CA GLY A 6 4.97 -43.35 35.19
C GLY A 6 6.46 -43.49 35.48
N ILE A 7 7.24 -43.90 34.47
CA ILE A 7 8.70 -43.92 34.54
C ILE A 7 9.21 -42.63 33.89
N ALA A 8 9.80 -41.77 34.71
CA ALA A 8 10.56 -40.61 34.27
C ALA A 8 11.93 -41.08 33.72
N GLY A 9 12.13 -40.99 32.41
CA GLY A 9 13.41 -41.20 31.77
C GLY A 9 14.18 -39.87 31.66
N VAL A 10 15.27 -39.75 32.40
CA VAL A 10 16.22 -38.62 32.29
C VAL A 10 17.12 -38.87 31.08
N ILE A 11 16.99 -38.05 30.04
CA ILE A 11 17.89 -38.06 28.88
C ILE A 11 19.09 -37.16 29.22
N LEU A 12 20.25 -37.79 29.45
CA LEU A 12 21.54 -37.10 29.51
C LEU A 12 22.00 -36.75 28.10
N LEU A 13 21.84 -35.49 27.69
CA LEU A 13 22.47 -34.96 26.48
C LEU A 13 23.95 -34.66 26.78
N ALA A 14 24.84 -35.50 26.28
CA ALA A 14 26.26 -35.21 26.22
C ALA A 14 26.52 -34.20 25.09
N VAL A 15 26.97 -32.99 25.44
CA VAL A 15 27.41 -31.97 24.49
C VAL A 15 28.89 -32.18 24.19
N PRO A 16 29.31 -32.44 22.94
CA PRO A 16 30.73 -32.44 22.59
C PRO A 16 31.23 -31.00 22.46
N LEU A 17 32.14 -30.64 23.36
CA LEU A 17 32.92 -29.40 23.34
C LEU A 17 34.03 -29.56 22.28
N LEU A 18 33.89 -28.94 21.12
CA LEU A 18 34.98 -28.81 20.14
C LEU A 18 35.84 -27.58 20.50
N ILE A 19 36.98 -27.83 21.15
CA ILE A 19 38.10 -26.90 21.22
C ILE A 19 39.24 -27.50 20.40
N MET A 20 39.59 -26.85 19.28
CA MET A 20 40.89 -26.96 18.60
C MET A 20 41.18 -25.57 18.01
N ALA A 21 41.97 -24.76 18.70
CA ALA A 21 43.43 -24.67 18.59
C ALA A 21 43.85 -23.74 17.43
N GLY A 22 44.27 -22.53 17.82
CA GLY A 22 44.89 -21.54 16.94
C GLY A 22 46.19 -22.07 16.34
N ASN A 23 46.45 -21.65 15.12
CA ASN A 23 47.63 -22.07 14.37
C ASN A 23 48.53 -20.85 14.16
N ASP A 24 49.32 -20.54 15.19
CA ASP A 24 50.49 -19.65 15.08
C ASP A 24 51.51 -20.24 14.10
N ARG A 25 51.94 -19.43 13.13
CA ARG A 25 53.14 -19.70 12.32
C ARG A 25 53.97 -18.43 12.25
N ASP A 26 55.02 -18.42 13.07
CA ASP A 26 56.16 -17.50 13.02
C ASP A 26 57.21 -17.93 11.98
N GLY A 27 57.88 -16.93 11.39
CA GLY A 27 59.19 -17.01 10.71
C GLY A 27 59.12 -16.94 9.18
N ARG A 28 59.74 -15.99 8.48
CA ARG A 28 61.08 -15.37 8.65
C ARG A 28 61.20 -14.05 7.81
N PRO A 29 62.12 -13.11 8.12
CA PRO A 29 62.16 -11.75 7.58
C PRO A 29 63.12 -11.61 6.39
N ASP A 30 62.95 -10.53 5.61
CA ASP A 30 64.04 -9.88 4.88
C ASP A 30 63.82 -8.36 4.84
N ASP A 31 64.87 -7.66 5.23
CA ASP A 31 64.99 -6.21 5.41
C ASP A 31 65.04 -5.46 4.09
N HIS A 32 64.32 -4.33 3.98
CA HIS A 32 64.79 -3.15 3.25
C HIS A 32 64.21 -1.88 3.86
N ALA A 33 64.95 -1.31 4.81
CA ALA A 33 64.83 0.09 5.19
C ALA A 33 65.72 0.93 4.26
N THR A 34 65.15 1.90 3.55
CA THR A 34 65.80 3.19 3.32
C THR A 34 64.78 4.30 3.56
N ALA A 35 65.08 5.11 4.56
CA ALA A 35 64.37 6.34 4.86
C ALA A 35 64.92 7.46 3.96
N ALA A 36 64.03 8.33 3.50
CA ALA A 36 64.33 9.73 3.24
C ALA A 36 63.12 10.55 3.70
N ALA A 37 63.27 11.19 4.85
CA ALA A 37 62.45 12.31 5.28
C ALA A 37 63.16 13.60 4.83
N ASP A 38 62.41 14.58 4.32
CA ASP A 38 62.77 15.99 4.49
C ASP A 38 61.52 16.90 4.42
N SER A 39 61.15 17.40 5.61
CA SER A 39 60.69 18.73 5.98
C SER A 39 59.86 19.61 5.03
N ARG A 40 58.65 20.02 5.48
CA ARG A 40 58.42 21.37 6.04
C ARG A 40 57.03 21.56 6.65
N GLU A 41 57.06 22.05 7.89
CA GLU A 41 55.98 22.62 8.72
C GLU A 41 55.41 23.96 8.21
N LEU A 42 54.30 24.36 8.86
CA LEU A 42 53.66 25.69 9.05
C LEU A 42 52.28 25.77 8.39
N LEU A 43 51.14 25.96 9.08
CA LEU A 43 50.89 26.62 10.38
C LEU A 43 49.77 25.94 11.18
N ASP A 44 49.99 25.89 12.49
CA ASP A 44 49.01 25.75 13.56
C ASP A 44 47.97 26.89 13.55
N GLY A 45 46.75 26.56 13.98
CA GLY A 45 45.65 27.50 14.13
C GLY A 45 44.40 26.85 14.74
N GLN A 46 44.57 26.17 15.87
CA GLN A 46 43.47 25.72 16.72
C GLN A 46 43.13 26.82 17.73
N GLU A 47 41.92 27.38 17.68
CA GLU A 47 41.34 28.11 18.81
C GLU A 47 39.79 28.04 18.77
N ALA A 48 39.27 27.65 19.94
CA ALA A 48 37.91 27.86 20.47
C ALA A 48 36.70 27.11 19.88
N GLN A 49 36.36 26.01 20.56
CA GLN A 49 35.00 25.51 20.70
C GLN A 49 34.10 26.58 21.35
N GLN A 50 33.05 26.99 20.65
CA GLN A 50 32.06 27.95 21.14
C GLN A 50 30.88 27.20 21.78
N PRO A 51 30.48 27.49 23.04
CA PRO A 51 29.33 26.85 23.68
C PRO A 51 28.00 27.33 23.05
N PRO A 52 26.94 26.49 23.08
CA PRO A 52 25.67 26.82 22.44
C PRO A 52 24.99 28.01 23.15
N GLY A 53 24.76 29.07 22.38
CA GLY A 53 23.96 30.21 22.78
C GLY A 53 22.49 29.83 22.95
N VAL A 54 21.91 30.31 24.04
CA VAL A 54 20.48 30.28 24.33
C VAL A 54 19.74 31.08 23.26
N TYR A 55 18.89 30.44 22.47
CA TYR A 55 17.97 31.13 21.58
C TYR A 55 16.89 31.82 22.43
N VAL A 56 16.97 33.15 22.51
CA VAL A 56 15.85 33.99 22.97
C VAL A 56 14.94 34.20 21.77
N ALA A 57 13.70 33.73 21.85
CA ALA A 57 12.67 34.00 20.85
C ALA A 57 12.28 35.49 20.92
N GLU A 58 12.42 36.21 19.81
CA GLU A 58 11.80 37.53 19.65
C GLU A 58 10.28 37.37 19.51
N PRO A 59 9.45 38.18 20.20
CA PRO A 59 8.01 38.19 19.97
C PRO A 59 7.68 38.87 18.62
N PRO A 60 6.65 38.39 17.89
CA PRO A 60 6.20 39.06 16.68
C PRO A 60 5.60 40.43 17.01
N LYS A 61 5.92 41.43 16.18
CA LYS A 61 5.29 42.75 16.21
C LYS A 61 4.00 42.70 15.40
N ASP A 62 2.88 42.96 16.07
CA ASP A 62 1.59 43.21 15.44
C ASP A 62 1.59 44.61 14.83
N ASP A 63 1.56 44.70 13.50
CA ASP A 63 1.24 45.93 12.77
C ASP A 63 0.04 45.67 11.86
N ALA A 64 -1.15 45.91 12.40
CA ALA A 64 -2.38 46.09 11.62
C ALA A 64 -2.80 47.57 11.71
N PRO A 65 -3.03 48.28 10.60
CA PRO A 65 -3.65 49.58 10.65
C PRO A 65 -5.18 49.43 10.69
N ALA A 66 -5.76 50.00 11.74
CA ALA A 66 -7.18 50.30 11.86
C ALA A 66 -7.61 51.36 10.84
N GLY A 67 -8.78 51.16 10.25
CA GLY A 67 -9.49 52.16 9.44
C GLY A 67 -10.97 51.90 9.50
N SER A 68 -11.64 52.47 10.51
CA SER A 68 -13.09 52.70 10.49
C SER A 68 -13.35 54.14 10.05
N PRO A 69 -14.46 54.39 9.34
CA PRO A 69 -15.36 55.46 9.78
C PRO A 69 -16.77 54.93 10.04
N LYS A 70 -17.42 55.69 10.92
CA LYS A 70 -18.66 55.44 11.65
C LYS A 70 -19.93 55.60 10.81
N ASP A 71 -20.97 54.96 11.34
CA ASP A 71 -22.39 54.98 10.99
C ASP A 71 -23.08 56.35 11.18
N GLU A 72 -24.17 56.53 10.43
CA GLU A 72 -25.46 57.22 10.72
C GLU A 72 -26.23 57.29 9.38
N GLU A 73 -27.54 57.05 9.21
CA GLU A 73 -28.69 56.73 10.04
C GLU A 73 -29.85 56.47 9.05
N GLY A 74 -30.85 55.64 9.36
CA GLY A 74 -32.04 55.51 8.49
C GLY A 74 -32.89 54.26 8.71
N ASP A 75 -33.60 54.25 9.83
CA ASP A 75 -34.45 53.15 10.30
C ASP A 75 -35.84 53.20 9.68
N GLY A 76 -36.44 52.03 9.45
CA GLY A 76 -37.81 51.84 9.01
C GLY A 76 -38.34 50.49 9.52
N GLU A 77 -39.00 50.58 10.66
CA GLU A 77 -39.66 49.56 11.49
C GLU A 77 -40.88 48.91 10.81
N GLU A 78 -41.07 47.60 10.96
CA GLU A 78 -42.38 47.06 11.39
C GLU A 78 -42.33 45.60 11.89
N ASP A 79 -43.10 45.40 12.95
CA ASP A 79 -43.39 44.29 13.84
C ASP A 79 -43.80 42.93 13.24
N GLY A 80 -43.71 41.84 14.04
CA GLY A 80 -44.46 40.62 13.70
C GLY A 80 -44.22 39.30 14.44
N LYS A 81 -44.17 39.32 15.77
CA LYS A 81 -44.20 38.20 16.75
C LYS A 81 -45.04 36.92 16.43
N LYS A 82 -44.41 35.75 16.69
CA LYS A 82 -44.87 34.41 17.21
C LYS A 82 -46.14 33.73 16.64
N THR A 83 -46.07 32.40 16.39
CA THR A 83 -46.47 31.30 17.32
C THR A 83 -46.40 29.90 16.65
N GLU A 84 -46.40 28.88 17.51
CA GLU A 84 -46.25 27.43 17.33
C GLU A 84 -47.41 26.69 16.60
N ASP A 85 -47.17 25.38 16.45
CA ASP A 85 -48.11 24.25 16.33
C ASP A 85 -48.66 23.81 14.97
N GLY A 86 -48.58 22.50 14.72
CA GLY A 86 -49.43 21.85 13.70
C GLY A 86 -48.95 20.53 13.09
N ARG A 87 -48.86 19.46 13.89
CA ARG A 87 -48.89 18.06 13.42
C ARG A 87 -50.17 17.79 12.62
N LYS A 88 -50.09 17.11 11.47
CA LYS A 88 -51.21 16.28 10.99
C LYS A 88 -50.80 15.09 10.13
N GLU A 89 -51.24 13.93 10.62
CA GLU A 89 -51.27 12.62 9.99
C GLU A 89 -52.33 12.57 8.89
N GLY A 90 -52.08 11.77 7.85
CA GLY A 90 -53.06 11.36 6.85
C GLY A 90 -53.11 9.83 6.78
N LYS A 91 -54.19 9.27 7.32
CA LYS A 91 -54.59 7.86 7.30
C LYS A 91 -55.57 7.62 6.15
N GLY A 92 -55.45 6.48 5.47
CA GLY A 92 -56.43 6.00 4.49
C GLY A 92 -56.36 4.47 4.40
N ASP A 93 -57.35 3.82 5.00
CA ASP A 93 -57.58 2.37 5.07
C ASP A 93 -58.25 1.82 3.79
N GLY A 94 -58.19 0.49 3.57
CA GLY A 94 -59.32 -0.25 2.98
C GLY A 94 -59.03 -1.21 1.82
N GLU A 95 -59.17 -2.50 2.09
CA GLU A 95 -59.02 -3.71 1.27
C GLU A 95 -59.96 -3.85 0.05
N ALA A 96 -59.56 -4.69 -0.94
CA ALA A 96 -60.20 -5.99 -1.24
C ALA A 96 -59.60 -6.67 -2.49
N SER A 97 -59.13 -7.92 -2.33
CA SER A 97 -59.01 -8.94 -3.39
C SER A 97 -60.40 -9.54 -3.71
N PRO A 98 -60.59 -10.38 -4.76
CA PRO A 98 -60.22 -11.81 -4.61
C PRO A 98 -59.79 -12.57 -5.89
N ASP A 99 -59.21 -13.75 -5.62
CA ASP A 99 -59.20 -15.03 -6.36
C ASP A 99 -58.63 -15.13 -7.80
N GLY A 100 -57.83 -16.13 -8.17
CA GLY A 100 -57.37 -17.31 -7.44
C GLY A 100 -56.81 -18.40 -8.38
N SER A 101 -56.10 -19.36 -7.77
CA SER A 101 -55.78 -20.73 -8.24
C SER A 101 -54.79 -20.89 -9.41
N GLY A 102 -53.74 -21.71 -9.37
CA GLY A 102 -53.42 -22.94 -8.64
C GLY A 102 -52.53 -23.84 -9.53
N PRO A 103 -52.07 -25.03 -9.12
CA PRO A 103 -50.67 -25.20 -8.68
C PRO A 103 -49.88 -26.48 -9.16
N VAL A 104 -48.56 -26.45 -8.91
CA VAL A 104 -47.58 -27.47 -8.39
C VAL A 104 -47.22 -28.84 -9.04
N ALA A 105 -45.90 -29.15 -8.93
CA ALA A 105 -45.22 -30.41 -8.51
C ALA A 105 -45.26 -31.64 -9.46
N ASP A 106 -44.30 -32.57 -9.56
CA ASP A 106 -42.96 -32.89 -9.00
C ASP A 106 -42.39 -34.08 -9.86
N ALA A 107 -41.19 -34.56 -9.51
CA ALA A 107 -40.69 -35.95 -9.68
C ALA A 107 -39.80 -36.34 -10.89
N SER A 108 -38.50 -36.50 -10.58
CA SER A 108 -37.70 -37.73 -10.89
C SER A 108 -37.89 -38.75 -9.74
N PRO A 109 -37.45 -40.04 -9.76
CA PRO A 109 -36.45 -40.73 -10.62
C PRO A 109 -36.81 -42.19 -11.04
N GLN A 110 -35.97 -42.87 -11.84
CA GLN A 110 -35.40 -44.22 -11.53
C GLN A 110 -34.49 -44.80 -12.63
N ALA A 111 -33.58 -45.67 -12.17
CA ALA A 111 -32.54 -46.40 -12.90
C ALA A 111 -33.00 -47.80 -13.39
N GLY A 112 -32.27 -48.41 -14.34
CA GLY A 112 -32.14 -49.88 -14.44
C GLY A 112 -32.01 -50.55 -15.81
N SER A 113 -30.77 -50.84 -16.21
CA SER A 113 -30.24 -52.09 -16.82
C SER A 113 -30.58 -52.63 -18.24
N ARG A 114 -29.48 -52.76 -19.01
CA ARG A 114 -28.93 -53.93 -19.75
C ARG A 114 -29.42 -54.32 -21.16
N SER A 115 -28.47 -54.32 -22.11
CA SER A 115 -27.96 -55.45 -22.95
C SER A 115 -26.93 -54.85 -23.94
N LYS A 116 -25.62 -55.14 -23.93
CA LYS A 116 -24.80 -56.32 -24.28
C LYS A 116 -23.98 -56.04 -25.58
N GLU A 117 -22.70 -56.40 -25.51
CA GLU A 117 -21.59 -56.49 -26.50
C GLU A 117 -21.91 -56.39 -28.01
N GLU A 118 -21.05 -55.84 -28.88
CA GLU A 118 -19.73 -56.42 -29.22
C GLU A 118 -18.77 -55.42 -29.91
N GLN A 119 -17.50 -55.78 -29.84
CA GLN A 119 -16.29 -55.06 -30.24
C GLN A 119 -16.17 -54.89 -31.76
N ASP A 120 -15.63 -53.77 -32.21
CA ASP A 120 -14.82 -53.77 -33.41
C ASP A 120 -13.59 -52.87 -33.24
N THR A 121 -12.44 -53.50 -33.39
CA THR A 121 -11.09 -52.97 -33.27
C THR A 121 -10.74 -52.09 -34.47
N ALA A 122 -10.43 -50.82 -34.22
CA ALA A 122 -9.64 -50.01 -35.15
C ALA A 122 -8.73 -49.05 -34.37
N GLU A 123 -7.45 -49.38 -34.39
CA GLU A 123 -6.34 -48.62 -33.83
C GLU A 123 -6.25 -47.24 -34.47
N ALA A 124 -6.58 -46.20 -33.71
CA ALA A 124 -6.35 -44.80 -34.09
C ALA A 124 -5.13 -44.27 -33.32
N PRO A 125 -4.18 -43.57 -33.98
CA PRO A 125 -2.93 -43.19 -33.37
C PRO A 125 -3.19 -42.15 -32.28
N ALA A 126 -2.48 -42.30 -31.15
CA ALA A 126 -2.49 -41.38 -30.04
C ALA A 126 -2.34 -39.94 -30.53
N ARG A 127 -3.43 -39.15 -30.46
CA ARG A 127 -3.32 -37.70 -30.49
C ARG A 127 -2.53 -37.30 -29.26
N ARG A 128 -1.25 -37.04 -29.48
CA ARG A 128 -0.38 -36.35 -28.54
C ARG A 128 -1.09 -35.05 -28.19
N SER A 129 -1.70 -35.02 -27.01
CA SER A 129 -2.23 -33.81 -26.40
C SER A 129 -1.04 -32.88 -26.22
N GLU A 130 -0.90 -31.94 -27.14
CA GLU A 130 0.02 -30.84 -27.00
C GLU A 130 -0.49 -30.02 -25.82
N ARG A 131 0.14 -30.22 -24.64
CA ARG A 131 0.01 -29.27 -23.54
C ARG A 131 0.41 -27.91 -24.10
N LYS A 132 -0.58 -27.04 -24.30
CA LYS A 132 -0.39 -25.60 -24.43
C LYS A 132 0.54 -25.20 -23.28
N ALA A 133 1.72 -24.69 -23.63
CA ALA A 133 2.67 -24.19 -22.65
C ALA A 133 1.91 -23.22 -21.74
N ASP A 134 1.98 -23.50 -20.44
CA ASP A 134 1.48 -22.60 -19.42
C ASP A 134 2.20 -21.28 -19.60
N GLU A 135 1.46 -20.24 -19.98
CA GLU A 135 2.00 -18.92 -20.23
C GLU A 135 2.45 -18.38 -18.87
N THR A 136 3.75 -18.48 -18.60
CA THR A 136 4.35 -18.00 -17.36
C THR A 136 4.08 -16.50 -17.23
N VAL A 137 3.10 -16.15 -16.38
CA VAL A 137 2.79 -14.76 -16.03
C VAL A 137 4.03 -14.16 -15.40
N THR A 138 4.72 -13.29 -16.14
CA THR A 138 5.92 -12.62 -15.65
C THR A 138 5.49 -11.52 -14.70
N VAL A 139 5.63 -11.76 -13.40
CA VAL A 139 5.46 -10.73 -12.36
C VAL A 139 6.78 -10.00 -12.21
N ALA A 140 6.87 -8.77 -12.72
CA ALA A 140 8.04 -7.94 -12.52
C ALA A 140 7.99 -7.28 -11.14
N THR A 141 9.11 -7.25 -10.43
CA THR A 141 9.26 -6.48 -9.18
C THR A 141 10.12 -5.26 -9.42
N ALA A 142 9.70 -4.10 -8.93
CA ALA A 142 10.47 -2.86 -9.01
C ALA A 142 10.06 -1.89 -7.91
N ARG A 143 10.84 -0.82 -7.73
CA ARG A 143 10.35 0.33 -6.98
C ARG A 143 9.45 1.18 -7.87
N ILE A 144 8.50 1.87 -7.27
CA ILE A 144 7.74 2.93 -7.94
C ILE A 144 8.35 4.25 -7.48
N VAL A 145 9.05 4.94 -8.37
CA VAL A 145 9.80 6.16 -8.07
C VAL A 145 9.04 7.36 -8.60
N SER A 146 8.76 8.35 -7.75
CA SER A 146 8.23 9.66 -8.16
C SER A 146 9.25 10.32 -9.10
N ALA A 147 8.84 10.67 -10.32
CA ALA A 147 9.75 11.31 -11.27
C ALA A 147 10.07 12.75 -10.85
N ASP A 148 9.17 13.40 -10.12
CA ASP A 148 9.34 14.73 -9.53
C ASP A 148 10.39 14.74 -8.41
N THR A 149 10.20 13.89 -7.40
CA THR A 149 11.00 13.98 -6.15
C THR A 149 12.16 12.99 -6.09
N GLY A 150 12.22 12.02 -6.99
CA GLY A 150 13.16 10.89 -6.94
C GLY A 150 12.94 9.92 -5.77
N LYS A 151 11.90 10.15 -4.95
CA LYS A 151 11.54 9.32 -3.80
C LYS A 151 10.63 8.17 -4.21
N CYS A 152 10.60 7.14 -3.39
CA CYS A 152 9.85 5.92 -3.67
C CYS A 152 8.49 5.92 -3.00
N LEU A 153 7.48 5.45 -3.74
CA LEU A 153 6.18 5.12 -3.20
C LEU A 153 6.33 3.98 -2.20
N THR A 154 5.98 4.27 -0.96
CA THR A 154 6.28 3.44 0.20
C THR A 154 5.00 3.23 0.98
N ALA A 155 4.68 1.98 1.31
CA ALA A 155 3.67 1.75 2.33
C ALA A 155 4.25 2.12 3.71
N SER A 156 3.57 2.98 4.46
CA SER A 156 4.00 3.45 5.78
C SER A 156 4.23 2.31 6.79
N SER A 157 3.57 1.17 6.57
CA SER A 157 3.87 -0.12 7.19
C SER A 157 3.49 -1.26 6.24
N ARG A 158 3.73 -2.52 6.64
CA ARG A 158 3.27 -3.71 5.91
C ARG A 158 1.88 -4.21 6.37
N GLY A 159 1.12 -3.37 7.06
CA GLY A 159 -0.23 -3.69 7.53
C GLY A 159 -1.32 -3.24 6.55
N VAL A 160 -2.50 -3.86 6.67
CA VAL A 160 -3.72 -3.39 5.99
C VAL A 160 -4.10 -2.02 6.54
N GLY A 161 -4.51 -1.11 5.65
CA GLY A 161 -4.83 0.28 5.98
C GLY A 161 -3.61 1.20 6.06
N ALA A 162 -2.40 0.70 5.80
CA ALA A 162 -1.22 1.54 5.77
C ALA A 162 -1.33 2.58 4.65
N GLU A 163 -1.17 3.86 4.99
CA GLU A 163 -1.13 4.93 4.00
C GLU A 163 0.11 4.79 3.11
N LEU A 164 -0.07 5.08 1.82
CA LEU A 164 1.05 5.17 0.89
C LEU A 164 1.62 6.58 0.90
N VAL A 165 2.94 6.67 1.02
CA VAL A 165 3.69 7.91 1.19
C VAL A 165 4.93 7.92 0.28
N ILE A 166 5.56 9.08 0.12
CA ILE A 166 6.92 9.14 -0.46
C ILE A 166 8.00 9.04 0.63
N GLN A 167 9.03 8.24 0.38
CA GLN A 167 10.23 8.12 1.24
C GLN A 167 11.50 7.98 0.40
N PRO A 168 12.70 8.28 0.93
CA PRO A 168 13.94 7.98 0.22
C PRO A 168 13.98 6.52 -0.20
N CYS A 169 14.41 6.25 -1.42
CA CYS A 169 14.48 4.88 -1.92
C CYS A 169 15.51 4.07 -1.12
N GLY A 170 15.16 2.84 -0.78
CA GLY A 170 16.00 1.93 0.02
C GLY A 170 15.65 1.88 1.49
N VAL A 171 14.95 2.90 2.03
CA VAL A 171 14.42 2.80 3.40
C VAL A 171 13.24 1.84 3.41
N SER A 172 13.12 1.02 4.45
CA SER A 172 12.02 0.07 4.58
C SER A 172 11.83 -0.79 3.32
N ALA A 173 12.92 -1.37 2.80
CA ALA A 173 12.95 -1.97 1.45
C ALA A 173 11.74 -2.88 1.14
N GLY A 174 11.30 -3.71 2.09
CA GLY A 174 10.14 -4.58 1.90
C GLY A 174 8.80 -3.87 1.66
N ALA A 175 8.67 -2.59 2.01
CA ALA A 175 7.49 -1.75 1.79
C ALA A 175 7.62 -0.83 0.55
N GLN A 176 8.72 -0.94 -0.19
CA GLN A 176 8.99 -0.17 -1.41
C GLN A 176 9.15 -1.03 -2.66
N ILE A 177 9.24 -2.36 -2.51
CA ILE A 177 9.31 -3.28 -3.65
C ILE A 177 7.89 -3.71 -4.00
N TRP A 178 7.46 -3.32 -5.19
CA TRP A 178 6.12 -3.60 -5.72
C TRP A 178 6.21 -4.66 -6.81
N SER A 179 5.38 -5.70 -6.69
CA SER A 179 5.10 -6.67 -7.74
C SER A 179 4.04 -6.10 -8.68
N PHE A 180 4.34 -6.04 -9.98
CA PHE A 180 3.43 -5.58 -11.02
C PHE A 180 2.72 -6.78 -11.64
N HIS A 181 1.42 -6.89 -11.40
CA HIS A 181 0.60 -7.96 -11.97
C HIS A 181 -0.15 -7.42 -13.19
N ASP A 182 0.50 -7.42 -14.34
CA ASP A 182 -0.03 -6.79 -15.56
C ASP A 182 -1.34 -7.44 -16.06
N THR A 183 -1.61 -8.71 -15.74
CA THR A 183 -2.85 -9.41 -16.11
C THR A 183 -4.08 -8.88 -15.35
N ASP A 184 -3.97 -8.68 -14.04
CA ASP A 184 -5.11 -8.23 -13.21
C ASP A 184 -5.08 -6.73 -12.85
N ARG A 185 -3.97 -6.06 -13.19
CA ARG A 185 -3.66 -4.64 -12.98
C ARG A 185 -3.46 -4.24 -11.53
N THR A 186 -3.05 -5.16 -10.66
CA THR A 186 -2.72 -4.87 -9.26
C THR A 186 -1.24 -4.58 -9.07
N LEU A 187 -0.95 -3.69 -8.11
CA LEU A 187 0.40 -3.40 -7.61
C LEU A 187 0.49 -3.95 -6.19
N ARG A 188 1.39 -4.89 -5.94
CA ARG A 188 1.37 -5.69 -4.70
C ARG A 188 2.65 -5.58 -3.88
N ILE A 189 2.51 -5.67 -2.56
CA ILE A 189 3.61 -5.88 -1.62
C ILE A 189 3.40 -7.23 -0.93
N GLY A 190 4.33 -8.17 -1.13
CA GLY A 190 4.14 -9.54 -0.65
C GLY A 190 3.09 -10.28 -1.48
N GLU A 191 2.40 -11.25 -0.87
CA GLU A 191 1.51 -12.16 -1.59
C GLU A 191 0.07 -11.62 -1.72
N ASP A 192 -0.41 -10.89 -0.71
CA ASP A 192 -1.84 -10.62 -0.55
C ASP A 192 -2.19 -9.16 -0.21
N LEU A 193 -1.22 -8.24 -0.31
CA LEU A 193 -1.46 -6.81 -0.12
C LEU A 193 -1.34 -6.06 -1.44
N CYS A 194 -2.38 -5.30 -1.77
CA CYS A 194 -2.53 -4.51 -2.98
C CYS A 194 -2.58 -3.01 -2.63
N MET A 195 -2.03 -2.18 -3.51
CA MET A 195 -2.41 -0.77 -3.56
C MET A 195 -3.91 -0.68 -3.85
N GLY A 196 -4.63 0.16 -3.11
CA GLY A 196 -6.07 0.32 -3.26
C GLY A 196 -6.57 1.69 -2.83
N LEU A 197 -7.69 2.10 -3.40
CA LEU A 197 -8.43 3.29 -2.98
C LEU A 197 -9.18 3.00 -1.67
N ASP A 198 -9.17 3.93 -0.72
CA ASP A 198 -9.92 3.78 0.52
C ASP A 198 -11.42 3.61 0.25
N GLY A 199 -12.01 2.55 0.80
CA GLY A 199 -13.38 2.11 0.49
C GLY A 199 -13.67 1.88 -1.01
N GLY A 200 -12.66 1.84 -1.87
CA GLY A 200 -12.83 1.87 -3.32
C GLY A 200 -13.40 3.18 -3.85
N ALA A 201 -13.41 4.28 -3.09
CA ALA A 201 -13.98 5.56 -3.49
C ALA A 201 -13.18 6.19 -4.64
N VAL A 202 -13.85 6.93 -5.54
CA VAL A 202 -13.22 7.60 -6.69
C VAL A 202 -13.26 9.12 -6.60
N GLU A 203 -13.65 9.63 -5.43
CA GLU A 203 -13.67 11.05 -5.15
C GLU A 203 -12.24 11.60 -5.06
N LYS A 204 -12.08 12.89 -5.36
CA LYS A 204 -10.79 13.55 -5.11
C LYS A 204 -10.43 13.43 -3.62
N GLU A 205 -9.13 13.42 -3.35
CA GLU A 205 -8.57 13.29 -2.01
C GLU A 205 -8.80 11.93 -1.34
N THR A 206 -9.40 10.97 -2.04
CA THR A 206 -9.47 9.58 -1.56
C THR A 206 -8.06 9.09 -1.27
N ALA A 207 -7.85 8.55 -0.06
CA ALA A 207 -6.56 8.01 0.33
C ALA A 207 -6.22 6.78 -0.53
N VAL A 208 -4.95 6.64 -0.87
CA VAL A 208 -4.42 5.41 -1.48
C VAL A 208 -3.68 4.65 -0.39
N LEU A 209 -4.11 3.43 -0.14
CA LEU A 209 -3.69 2.61 0.99
C LEU A 209 -3.14 1.27 0.51
N LEU A 210 -2.43 0.59 1.40
CA LEU A 210 -2.15 -0.83 1.30
C LEU A 210 -3.34 -1.61 1.89
N GLN A 211 -3.95 -2.49 1.10
CA GLN A 211 -5.16 -3.22 1.48
C GLN A 211 -5.03 -4.71 1.11
N ARG A 212 -5.85 -5.59 1.69
CA ARG A 212 -5.92 -6.99 1.22
C ARG A 212 -6.36 -7.01 -0.23
N CYS A 213 -5.68 -7.77 -1.07
CA CYS A 213 -6.11 -7.96 -2.45
C CYS A 213 -7.49 -8.62 -2.49
N ASP A 214 -8.49 -7.95 -3.07
CA ASP A 214 -9.89 -8.39 -3.14
C ASP A 214 -10.40 -8.54 -4.58
N GLY A 215 -9.58 -8.16 -5.57
CA GLY A 215 -9.91 -8.21 -6.99
C GLY A 215 -10.86 -7.10 -7.46
N SER A 216 -11.26 -6.18 -6.58
CA SER A 216 -12.12 -5.06 -6.90
C SER A 216 -11.47 -4.10 -7.89
N SER A 217 -12.27 -3.31 -8.58
CA SER A 217 -11.75 -2.28 -9.50
C SER A 217 -10.97 -1.18 -8.76
N GLY A 218 -11.21 -0.99 -7.46
CA GLY A 218 -10.50 -0.01 -6.63
C GLY A 218 -9.01 -0.33 -6.40
N GLN A 219 -8.56 -1.54 -6.77
CA GLN A 219 -7.18 -2.00 -6.65
C GLN A 219 -6.44 -2.06 -7.99
N LYS A 220 -7.05 -1.52 -9.05
CA LYS A 220 -6.52 -1.62 -10.41
C LYS A 220 -5.88 -0.30 -10.82
N PHE A 221 -4.56 -0.33 -11.06
CA PHE A 221 -3.76 0.84 -11.41
C PHE A 221 -2.84 0.54 -12.60
N LYS A 222 -2.44 1.59 -13.32
CA LYS A 222 -1.37 1.49 -14.33
C LYS A 222 -0.53 2.75 -14.32
N ILE A 223 0.76 2.60 -14.58
CA ILE A 223 1.59 3.70 -15.06
C ILE A 223 1.31 3.81 -16.57
N ASN A 224 0.83 4.96 -17.04
CA ASN A 224 0.48 5.18 -18.45
C ASN A 224 1.73 5.62 -19.27
N GLY A 225 1.53 5.94 -20.56
CA GLY A 225 2.63 6.37 -21.44
C GLY A 225 3.19 7.76 -21.15
N THR A 226 2.49 8.58 -20.35
CA THR A 226 2.94 9.89 -19.84
C THR A 226 3.50 9.79 -18.42
N GLU A 227 3.78 8.57 -17.95
CA GLU A 227 4.26 8.26 -16.61
C GLU A 227 3.28 8.53 -15.48
N ASP A 228 2.03 8.90 -15.75
CA ASP A 228 1.05 9.05 -14.67
C ASP A 228 0.64 7.69 -14.10
N LEU A 229 0.55 7.57 -12.77
CA LEU A 229 0.01 6.40 -12.10
C LEU A 229 -1.51 6.55 -11.96
N VAL A 230 -2.26 6.00 -12.91
CA VAL A 230 -3.70 6.21 -13.08
C VAL A 230 -4.50 5.11 -12.37
N SER A 231 -5.59 5.49 -11.69
CA SER A 231 -6.62 4.55 -11.25
C SER A 231 -7.47 4.10 -12.44
N LEU A 232 -7.55 2.80 -12.70
CA LEU A 232 -8.38 2.26 -13.77
C LEU A 232 -9.88 2.35 -13.47
N LYS A 233 -10.27 2.48 -12.19
CA LYS A 233 -11.67 2.68 -11.79
C LYS A 233 -12.13 4.11 -12.05
N ALA A 234 -11.31 5.10 -11.68
CA ALA A 234 -11.65 6.50 -11.89
C ALA A 234 -11.46 6.93 -13.35
N GLY A 235 -10.42 6.42 -14.03
CA GLY A 235 -10.11 6.68 -15.43
C GLY A 235 -9.47 8.05 -15.70
N ASP A 236 -9.82 9.07 -14.92
CA ASP A 236 -9.38 10.47 -15.03
C ASP A 236 -8.59 10.97 -13.82
N LYS A 237 -8.26 10.07 -12.87
CA LYS A 237 -7.54 10.41 -11.63
C LYS A 237 -6.29 9.60 -11.44
N CYS A 238 -5.30 10.29 -10.91
CA CYS A 238 -3.93 9.88 -10.75
C CYS A 238 -3.58 9.78 -9.26
N VAL A 239 -2.62 8.92 -8.95
CA VAL A 239 -1.96 8.89 -7.65
C VAL A 239 -1.05 10.10 -7.58
N ASP A 240 -1.34 10.99 -6.65
CA ASP A 240 -0.81 12.34 -6.54
C ASP A 240 -0.05 12.47 -5.23
N VAL A 241 1.22 12.91 -5.27
CA VAL A 241 1.93 13.33 -4.06
C VAL A 241 1.26 14.58 -3.55
N TRP A 242 0.68 14.50 -2.35
CA TRP A 242 -0.25 15.51 -1.85
C TRP A 242 0.34 16.93 -1.86
N TRP A 243 -0.29 17.81 -2.63
CA TRP A 243 0.16 19.19 -2.88
C TRP A 243 1.57 19.33 -3.47
N GLY A 244 2.11 18.28 -4.09
CA GLY A 244 3.50 18.23 -4.58
C GLY A 244 4.54 18.39 -3.47
N LYS A 245 4.20 18.12 -2.21
CA LYS A 245 5.15 18.30 -1.11
C LYS A 245 6.23 17.22 -1.15
N GLU A 246 7.48 17.64 -1.08
CA GLU A 246 8.61 16.73 -1.19
C GLU A 246 9.04 16.08 0.13
N ALA A 247 8.44 16.47 1.26
CA ALA A 247 8.82 15.99 2.58
C ALA A 247 8.63 14.47 2.70
N ASN A 248 9.56 13.81 3.39
CA ASN A 248 9.46 12.38 3.69
C ASN A 248 8.17 12.11 4.48
N GLY A 249 7.44 11.07 4.08
CA GLY A 249 6.14 10.74 4.67
C GLY A 249 4.98 11.56 4.10
N THR A 250 5.19 12.41 3.10
CA THR A 250 4.06 13.05 2.41
C THR A 250 3.17 11.97 1.80
N PRO A 251 1.87 11.98 2.10
CA PRO A 251 0.95 10.96 1.61
C PRO A 251 0.66 11.14 0.12
N VAL A 252 0.23 10.05 -0.51
CA VAL A 252 -0.36 10.10 -1.85
C VAL A 252 -1.87 9.96 -1.78
N LYS A 253 -2.57 10.67 -2.65
CA LYS A 253 -4.03 10.65 -2.74
C LYS A 253 -4.48 10.51 -4.18
N LEU A 254 -5.75 10.22 -4.37
CA LEU A 254 -6.39 10.26 -5.67
C LEU A 254 -6.71 11.72 -6.03
N TRP A 255 -6.23 12.22 -7.16
CA TRP A 255 -6.51 13.58 -7.64
C TRP A 255 -6.75 13.58 -9.15
N PRO A 256 -7.55 14.53 -9.71
CA PRO A 256 -7.66 14.67 -11.16
C PRO A 256 -6.29 14.68 -11.83
N CYS A 257 -6.14 13.91 -12.90
CA CYS A 257 -4.91 13.91 -13.67
C CYS A 257 -4.74 15.29 -14.32
N THR A 258 -3.66 15.98 -13.98
CA THR A 258 -3.35 17.33 -14.45
C THR A 258 -2.10 17.38 -15.33
N GLY A 259 -1.34 16.28 -15.41
CA GLY A 259 -0.06 16.22 -16.12
C GLY A 259 1.07 16.95 -15.41
N THR A 260 0.91 17.27 -14.13
CA THR A 260 1.96 17.86 -13.29
C THR A 260 2.92 16.79 -12.77
N ALA A 261 4.16 17.20 -12.48
CA ALA A 261 5.22 16.28 -12.09
C ALA A 261 4.87 15.43 -10.85
N ASN A 262 4.15 15.98 -9.87
CA ASN A 262 3.77 15.28 -8.64
C ASN A 262 2.81 14.09 -8.85
N GLN A 263 2.36 13.84 -10.08
CA GLN A 263 1.51 12.70 -10.48
C GLN A 263 2.26 11.67 -11.35
N THR A 264 3.53 11.92 -11.64
CA THR A 264 4.35 11.10 -12.53
C THR A 264 5.24 10.13 -11.75
N TRP A 265 5.28 8.89 -12.20
CA TRP A 265 5.89 7.75 -11.55
C TRP A 265 6.53 6.82 -12.57
N ARG A 266 7.68 6.27 -12.22
CA ARG A 266 8.40 5.30 -13.05
C ARG A 266 8.73 4.04 -12.27
N ARG A 267 8.87 2.93 -13.00
CA ARG A 267 9.50 1.72 -12.46
C ARG A 267 11.00 1.99 -12.34
N GLY A 268 11.60 1.77 -11.17
CA GLY A 268 13.02 2.03 -10.90
C GLY A 268 13.69 0.99 -10.03
#